data_AF-A0AAN6GL19-F1
#
_entry.id   AF-A0AAN6GL19-F1
#
_cell.length_a   1.000
_cell.length_b   1.000
_cell.length_c   1.000
_cell.angle_alpha   90.00
_cell.angle_beta   90.00
_cell.angle_gamma   90.00
#
_symmetry.space_group_name_H-M   'P 1'
#
loop_
_entity.id
_entity.type
_entity.pdbx_description
1 polymer ?
#
loop_
_entity_poly.entity_id
_entity_poly.type
_entity_poly.pdbx_seq_one_letter_code
_entity_poly.pdbx_strand_id
1 'polypeptide(L)'
;MIAPSIIATALFALSSFAQAASPLCSGRTLVPGNSFDRVIAIFFENEDASTVIADTNFKNAAQKGIYHSSYYAVTHPSQPNYIAYVSGSTQGCTNDQNININAKSVADTLEAKGISWGAYAEGLPSTACYTGATYGTSSYARKHEPFISFLNVQNSSRCSNIKQSSQFSTDFNNGNLPQFTLYIPDLKNDGHDTSTSYAGNWLNGWLNTYLSGIQQSNTLLHLVFDESASTSPNKVYSVLLGGAVPSVNVGATDSTSYSHYSMLKTVENNWGLASLTSNDANATPFAGLSPKQSRCA
;
A
#
# COMPACT_ATOMS: atom_id res chain seq x y z
N MET A 1 70.05 -18.96 23.38
CA MET A 1 69.08 -18.98 22.26
C MET A 1 67.71 -18.63 22.80
N ILE A 2 67.29 -17.38 22.68
CA ILE A 2 65.89 -16.97 22.90
C ILE A 2 65.61 -15.93 21.81
N ALA A 3 64.74 -16.28 20.87
CA ALA A 3 64.33 -15.43 19.75
C ALA A 3 63.23 -14.46 20.21
N PRO A 4 63.18 -13.21 19.70
CA PRO A 4 62.11 -12.29 20.04
C PRO A 4 60.85 -12.60 19.20
N SER A 5 59.72 -12.76 19.87
CA SER A 5 58.40 -12.88 19.23
C SER A 5 57.95 -11.53 18.67
N ILE A 6 57.70 -11.48 17.37
CA ILE A 6 57.07 -10.36 16.68
C ILE A 6 55.56 -10.49 16.86
N ILE A 7 54.94 -9.53 17.58
CA ILE A 7 53.49 -9.41 17.69
C ILE A 7 53.01 -8.65 16.44
N ALA A 8 52.42 -9.37 15.48
CA ALA A 8 51.77 -8.76 14.33
C ALA A 8 50.41 -8.19 14.76
N THR A 9 50.27 -6.86 14.76
CA THR A 9 48.99 -6.19 14.99
C THR A 9 48.16 -6.27 13.70
N ALA A 10 47.11 -7.09 13.69
CA ALA A 10 46.17 -7.13 12.56
C ALA A 10 45.30 -5.87 12.59
N LEU A 11 45.51 -4.96 11.63
CA LEU A 11 44.56 -3.88 11.35
C LEU A 11 43.31 -4.50 10.72
N PHE A 12 42.21 -4.57 11.46
CA PHE A 12 40.90 -4.80 10.88
C PHE A 12 40.45 -3.50 10.18
N ALA A 13 40.57 -3.46 8.86
CA ALA A 13 39.91 -2.44 8.06
C ALA A 13 38.39 -2.66 8.15
N LEU A 14 37.71 -1.83 8.95
CA LEU A 14 36.25 -1.72 8.91
C LEU A 14 35.87 -1.08 7.58
N SER A 15 35.58 -1.90 6.57
CA SER A 15 34.95 -1.44 5.35
C SER A 15 33.53 -0.96 5.70
N SER A 16 33.38 0.35 5.90
CA SER A 16 32.07 0.99 5.96
C SER A 16 31.44 0.92 4.57
N PHE A 17 30.58 -0.08 4.35
CA PHE A 17 29.68 -0.05 3.21
C PHE A 17 28.74 1.14 3.40
N ALA A 18 28.99 2.24 2.67
CA ALA A 18 28.03 3.32 2.57
C ALA A 18 26.78 2.76 1.89
N GLN A 19 25.72 2.51 2.67
CA GLN A 19 24.42 2.12 2.15
C GLN A 19 23.92 3.27 1.27
N ALA A 20 23.68 3.00 -0.03
CA ALA A 20 23.14 4.01 -0.94
C ALA A 20 21.78 4.51 -0.40
N ALA A 21 21.60 5.82 -0.32
CA ALA A 21 20.36 6.41 0.15
C ALA A 21 19.17 5.97 -0.72
N SER A 22 18.01 5.77 -0.09
CA SER A 22 16.79 5.36 -0.81
C SER A 22 16.42 6.38 -1.90
N PRO A 23 16.03 5.95 -3.11
CA PRO A 23 15.49 6.85 -4.13
C PRO A 23 14.31 7.68 -3.62
N LEU A 24 13.52 7.14 -2.69
CA LEU A 24 12.37 7.82 -2.09
C LEU A 24 12.73 8.97 -1.15
N CYS A 25 14.01 9.09 -0.77
CA CYS A 25 14.54 10.21 0.01
C CYS A 25 15.03 11.37 -0.86
N SER A 26 15.19 11.15 -2.18
CA SER A 26 15.76 12.12 -3.12
C SER A 26 14.70 12.51 -4.14
N GLY A 27 13.99 13.62 -3.94
CA GLY A 27 12.95 14.05 -4.87
C GLY A 27 12.04 15.15 -4.32
N ARG A 28 10.73 14.93 -4.43
CA ARG A 28 9.69 15.88 -4.02
C ARG A 28 9.82 16.25 -2.54
N THR A 29 9.66 17.53 -2.21
CA THR A 29 9.42 17.97 -0.81
C THR A 29 8.11 17.37 -0.30
N LEU A 30 8.20 16.54 0.74
CA LEU A 30 7.04 15.86 1.32
C LEU A 30 6.47 16.66 2.49
N VAL A 31 5.16 16.58 2.68
CA VAL A 31 4.51 17.03 3.91
C VAL A 31 4.77 15.98 5.00
N PRO A 32 5.52 16.31 6.07
CA PRO A 32 5.89 15.32 7.06
C PRO A 32 4.65 14.76 7.78
N GLY A 33 4.55 13.43 7.90
CA GLY A 33 3.53 12.79 8.77
C GLY A 33 4.01 12.59 10.21
N ASN A 34 3.28 11.84 11.02
CA ASN A 34 3.69 11.47 12.38
C ASN A 34 4.58 10.21 12.40
N SER A 35 4.15 9.16 11.70
CA SER A 35 4.85 7.87 11.63
C SER A 35 5.51 7.62 10.27
N PHE A 36 4.92 8.13 9.19
CA PHE A 36 5.45 7.98 7.82
C PHE A 36 5.22 9.23 6.98
N ASP A 37 6.07 9.43 5.98
CA ASP A 37 5.95 10.52 4.99
C ASP A 37 5.29 10.05 3.70
N ARG A 38 5.16 8.75 3.51
CA ARG A 38 4.49 8.12 2.37
C ARG A 38 3.83 6.80 2.77
N VAL A 39 2.70 6.50 2.16
CA VAL A 39 2.05 5.20 2.20
C VAL A 39 1.82 4.69 0.79
N ILE A 40 2.14 3.42 0.57
CA ILE A 40 1.81 2.66 -0.63
C ILE A 40 0.87 1.54 -0.19
N ALA A 41 -0.28 1.42 -0.82
CA ALA A 41 -1.22 0.31 -0.63
C ALA A 41 -1.28 -0.52 -1.91
N ILE A 42 -1.24 -1.85 -1.77
CA ILE A 42 -1.43 -2.79 -2.88
C ILE A 42 -2.62 -3.70 -2.54
N PHE A 43 -3.58 -3.77 -3.46
CA PHE A 43 -4.76 -4.60 -3.34
C PHE A 43 -4.62 -5.90 -4.13
N PHE A 44 -5.20 -6.97 -3.59
CA PHE A 44 -5.31 -8.31 -4.18
C PHE A 44 -6.75 -8.80 -4.08
N GLU A 45 -7.10 -9.82 -4.85
CA GLU A 45 -8.47 -10.33 -5.04
C GLU A 45 -8.53 -11.87 -4.94
N ASN A 46 -9.71 -12.44 -4.77
CA ASN A 46 -10.41 -12.39 -3.48
C ASN A 46 -10.11 -13.73 -2.80
N GLU A 47 -9.66 -13.76 -1.55
CA GLU A 47 -9.22 -15.04 -0.96
C GLU A 47 -9.27 -15.01 0.58
N ASP A 48 -9.60 -16.15 1.16
CA ASP A 48 -9.62 -16.32 2.62
C ASP A 48 -8.22 -16.12 3.21
N ALA A 49 -8.13 -15.33 4.30
CA ALA A 49 -6.86 -15.04 4.96
C ALA A 49 -6.03 -16.30 5.27
N SER A 50 -6.70 -17.41 5.61
CA SER A 50 -6.08 -18.71 5.89
C SER A 50 -5.41 -19.33 4.66
N THR A 51 -6.00 -19.16 3.48
CA THR A 51 -5.43 -19.64 2.22
C THR A 51 -4.24 -18.77 1.84
N VAL A 52 -4.38 -17.44 1.93
CA VAL A 52 -3.31 -16.50 1.58
C VAL A 52 -2.08 -16.68 2.47
N ILE A 53 -2.23 -16.76 3.80
CA ILE A 53 -1.08 -16.92 4.72
C ILE A 53 -0.42 -18.31 4.60
N ALA A 54 -1.09 -19.29 3.98
CA ALA A 54 -0.51 -20.59 3.67
C ALA A 54 0.38 -20.56 2.41
N ASP A 55 0.19 -19.59 1.51
CA ASP A 55 1.10 -19.37 0.38
C ASP A 55 2.48 -18.89 0.86
N THR A 56 3.54 -19.41 0.23
CA THR A 56 4.92 -19.16 0.66
C THR A 56 5.32 -17.69 0.52
N ASN A 57 4.90 -17.01 -0.55
CA ASN A 57 5.31 -15.63 -0.81
C ASN A 57 4.62 -14.66 0.15
N PHE A 58 3.32 -14.83 0.39
CA PHE A 58 2.57 -14.03 1.37
C PHE A 58 3.01 -14.32 2.81
N LYS A 59 3.33 -15.57 3.15
CA LYS A 59 3.94 -15.90 4.44
C LYS A 59 5.29 -15.21 4.63
N ASN A 60 6.13 -15.21 3.61
CA ASN A 60 7.42 -14.50 3.64
C ASN A 60 7.26 -12.99 3.76
N ALA A 61 6.23 -12.40 3.13
CA ALA A 61 5.90 -10.98 3.32
C ALA A 61 5.48 -10.69 4.76
N ALA A 62 4.63 -11.53 5.37
CA ALA A 62 4.21 -11.40 6.77
C ALA A 62 5.40 -11.42 7.75
N GLN A 63 6.40 -12.25 7.49
CA GLN A 63 7.62 -12.32 8.32
C GLN A 63 8.51 -11.07 8.24
N LYS A 64 8.32 -10.22 7.21
CA LYS A 64 9.09 -8.98 7.02
C LYS A 64 8.43 -7.75 7.66
N GLY A 65 7.28 -7.93 8.31
CA GLY A 65 6.40 -6.83 8.72
C GLY A 65 5.50 -7.17 9.90
N ILE A 66 4.38 -6.48 10.01
CA ILE A 66 3.32 -6.76 10.99
C ILE A 66 2.16 -7.43 10.26
N TYR A 67 1.86 -8.68 10.60
CA TYR A 67 0.70 -9.39 10.08
C TYR A 67 -0.54 -9.11 10.92
N HIS A 68 -1.62 -8.65 10.29
CA HIS A 68 -2.90 -8.46 10.97
C HIS A 68 -3.72 -9.74 10.91
N SER A 69 -3.73 -10.48 12.02
CA SER A 69 -4.48 -11.73 12.12
C SER A 69 -5.98 -11.56 12.34
N SER A 70 -6.47 -10.32 12.46
CA SER A 70 -7.89 -9.97 12.64
C SER A 70 -8.31 -8.81 11.73
N TYR A 71 -8.01 -8.91 10.43
CA TYR A 71 -8.43 -7.92 9.43
C TYR A 71 -9.65 -8.42 8.66
N TYR A 72 -10.68 -7.58 8.56
CA TYR A 72 -11.95 -7.92 7.94
C TYR A 72 -12.29 -6.94 6.81
N ALA A 73 -12.69 -7.46 5.67
CA ALA A 73 -13.25 -6.64 4.61
C ALA A 73 -14.61 -6.08 5.03
N VAL A 74 -15.03 -5.00 4.38
CA VAL A 74 -16.22 -4.23 4.81
C VAL A 74 -17.50 -4.91 4.32
N THR A 75 -17.49 -5.48 3.12
CA THR A 75 -18.67 -6.08 2.50
C THR A 75 -18.26 -7.03 1.37
N HIS A 76 -19.27 -7.57 0.68
CA HIS A 76 -19.16 -8.07 -0.68
C HIS A 76 -20.00 -7.22 -1.65
N PRO A 77 -19.70 -7.19 -2.97
CA PRO A 77 -18.50 -7.74 -3.64
C PRO A 77 -17.29 -6.77 -3.55
N SER A 78 -16.27 -6.96 -4.40
CA SER A 78 -15.00 -6.22 -4.40
C SER A 78 -15.13 -4.70 -4.40
N GLN A 79 -15.84 -4.12 -5.39
CA GLN A 79 -15.85 -2.67 -5.65
C GLN A 79 -16.18 -1.79 -4.42
N PRO A 80 -17.23 -2.08 -3.61
CA PRO A 80 -17.51 -1.29 -2.42
C PRO A 80 -16.39 -1.33 -1.36
N ASN A 81 -15.53 -2.36 -1.32
CA ASN A 81 -14.36 -2.40 -0.42
C ASN A 81 -13.29 -1.38 -0.84
N TYR A 82 -12.98 -1.26 -2.14
CA TYR A 82 -12.07 -0.23 -2.66
C TYR A 82 -12.60 1.18 -2.39
N ILE A 83 -13.91 1.40 -2.59
CA ILE A 83 -14.56 2.69 -2.30
C ILE A 83 -14.52 3.00 -0.80
N ALA A 84 -14.80 2.01 0.05
CA ALA A 84 -14.70 2.13 1.50
C ALA A 84 -13.29 2.49 1.97
N TYR A 85 -12.27 1.90 1.35
CA TYR A 85 -10.87 2.13 1.66
C TYR A 85 -10.39 3.57 1.36
N VAL A 86 -11.02 4.27 0.41
CA VAL A 86 -10.62 5.65 0.06
C VAL A 86 -11.64 6.71 0.50
N SER A 87 -12.83 6.33 0.96
CA SER A 87 -13.87 7.32 1.30
C SER A 87 -14.56 7.12 2.65
N GLY A 88 -14.20 6.08 3.40
CA GLY A 88 -14.80 5.82 4.70
C GLY A 88 -16.23 5.28 4.61
N SER A 89 -16.73 4.96 3.43
CA SER A 89 -18.07 4.38 3.23
C SER A 89 -18.11 3.66 1.89
N THR A 90 -19.02 2.71 1.71
CA THR A 90 -19.27 2.11 0.38
C THR A 90 -19.93 3.10 -0.59
N GLN A 91 -20.34 4.27 -0.11
CA GLN A 91 -21.03 5.32 -0.87
C GLN A 91 -22.30 4.82 -1.58
N GLY A 92 -22.96 3.81 -0.98
CA GLY A 92 -24.14 3.17 -1.57
C GLY A 92 -23.84 2.20 -2.71
N CYS A 93 -22.57 1.92 -3.00
CA CYS A 93 -22.18 0.86 -3.93
C CYS A 93 -22.50 -0.51 -3.31
N THR A 94 -23.17 -1.37 -4.09
CA THR A 94 -23.62 -2.71 -3.66
C THR A 94 -23.28 -3.81 -4.67
N ASN A 95 -22.58 -3.48 -5.75
CA ASN A 95 -22.20 -4.41 -6.81
C ASN A 95 -20.95 -3.91 -7.56
N ASP A 96 -20.47 -4.71 -8.50
CA ASP A 96 -19.29 -4.42 -9.32
C ASP A 96 -19.58 -3.64 -10.62
N GLN A 97 -20.73 -2.95 -10.69
CA GLN A 97 -21.05 -2.11 -11.84
C GLN A 97 -20.39 -0.74 -11.72
N ASN A 98 -20.06 -0.15 -12.87
CA ASN A 98 -19.57 1.22 -12.91
C ASN A 98 -20.53 2.16 -12.18
N ILE A 99 -19.97 2.96 -11.28
CA ILE A 99 -20.70 3.93 -10.46
C ILE A 99 -20.01 5.29 -10.52
N ASN A 100 -20.83 6.33 -10.43
CA ASN A 100 -20.39 7.72 -10.25
C ASN A 100 -20.79 8.18 -8.86
N ILE A 101 -19.83 8.66 -8.09
CA ILE A 101 -19.96 9.01 -6.68
C ILE A 101 -19.79 10.51 -6.54
N ASN A 102 -20.80 11.16 -5.95
CA ASN A 102 -20.75 12.57 -5.60
C ASN A 102 -20.47 12.74 -4.10
N ALA A 103 -19.28 12.35 -3.67
CA ALA A 103 -18.82 12.44 -2.29
C ALA A 103 -17.33 12.80 -2.25
N LYS A 104 -16.83 13.13 -1.06
CA LYS A 104 -15.39 13.30 -0.85
C LYS A 104 -14.70 11.95 -0.71
N SER A 105 -13.44 11.89 -1.12
CA SER A 105 -12.52 10.81 -0.81
C SER A 105 -11.29 11.35 -0.07
N VAL A 106 -10.36 10.46 0.28
CA VAL A 106 -9.08 10.82 0.90
C VAL A 106 -8.27 11.78 0.02
N ALA A 107 -8.48 11.78 -1.30
CA ALA A 107 -7.90 12.77 -2.20
C ALA A 107 -8.23 14.21 -1.76
N ASP A 108 -9.48 14.47 -1.35
CA ASP A 108 -9.93 15.80 -0.93
C ASP A 108 -9.24 16.26 0.35
N THR A 109 -9.09 15.37 1.34
CA THR A 109 -8.48 15.72 2.64
C THR A 109 -6.96 15.81 2.56
N LEU A 110 -6.31 15.01 1.72
CA LEU A 110 -4.88 15.09 1.44
C LEU A 110 -4.53 16.40 0.73
N GLU A 111 -5.26 16.75 -0.34
CA GLU A 111 -5.00 17.99 -1.09
C GLU A 111 -5.20 19.25 -0.23
N ALA A 112 -6.19 19.25 0.66
CA ALA A 112 -6.42 20.35 1.61
C ALA A 112 -5.22 20.62 2.55
N LYS A 113 -4.30 19.66 2.68
CA LYS A 113 -3.07 19.75 3.48
C LYS A 113 -1.80 19.77 2.62
N GLY A 114 -1.93 19.86 1.30
CA GLY A 114 -0.80 19.85 0.36
C GLY A 114 -0.13 18.48 0.23
N ILE A 115 -0.77 17.40 0.67
CA ILE A 115 -0.24 16.04 0.59
C ILE A 115 -0.61 15.46 -0.77
N SER A 116 0.39 14.95 -1.48
CA SER A 116 0.17 14.36 -2.81
C SER A 116 -0.47 12.98 -2.73
N TRP A 117 -1.36 12.68 -3.66
CA TRP A 117 -1.99 11.38 -3.82
C TRP A 117 -1.93 10.92 -5.29
N GLY A 118 -2.08 9.61 -5.52
CA GLY A 118 -2.26 9.05 -6.85
C GLY A 118 -2.48 7.55 -6.83
N ALA A 119 -2.82 7.03 -8.01
CA ALA A 119 -2.99 5.61 -8.25
C ALA A 119 -2.16 5.16 -9.46
N TYR A 120 -1.66 3.93 -9.41
CA TYR A 120 -0.94 3.28 -10.50
C TYR A 120 -1.63 1.96 -10.80
N ALA A 121 -2.26 1.87 -11.97
CA ALA A 121 -3.03 0.69 -12.36
C ALA A 121 -2.38 -0.03 -13.54
N GLU A 122 -2.19 -1.34 -13.39
CA GLU A 122 -1.76 -2.21 -14.47
C GLU A 122 -2.87 -2.36 -15.52
N GLY A 123 -2.47 -2.47 -16.79
CA GLY A 123 -3.40 -2.56 -17.90
C GLY A 123 -4.21 -1.29 -18.19
N LEU A 124 -4.09 -0.22 -17.40
CA LEU A 124 -4.79 1.05 -17.67
C LEU A 124 -4.39 1.56 -19.07
N PRO A 125 -5.33 1.97 -19.94
CA PRO A 125 -4.98 2.53 -21.24
C PRO A 125 -4.30 3.89 -21.12
N SER A 126 -3.59 4.31 -22.16
CA SER A 126 -3.02 5.66 -22.26
C SER A 126 -4.08 6.74 -22.51
N THR A 127 -5.33 6.35 -22.78
CA THR A 127 -6.47 7.26 -22.85
C THR A 127 -6.62 7.99 -21.51
N ALA A 128 -6.49 9.31 -21.53
CA ALA A 128 -6.65 10.13 -20.34
C ALA A 128 -8.02 9.89 -19.69
N CYS A 129 -8.02 9.75 -18.37
CA CYS A 129 -9.25 9.71 -17.55
C CYS A 129 -10.22 8.61 -18.01
N TYR A 130 -9.68 7.43 -18.30
CA TYR A 130 -10.44 6.29 -18.80
C TYR A 130 -11.54 5.85 -17.84
N THR A 131 -12.81 5.88 -18.30
CA THR A 131 -13.99 5.52 -17.50
C THR A 131 -14.64 4.20 -17.90
N GLY A 132 -14.05 3.46 -18.85
CA GLY A 132 -14.57 2.16 -19.27
C GLY A 132 -14.44 1.12 -18.16
N ALA A 133 -15.32 0.13 -18.14
CA ALA A 133 -15.36 -0.89 -17.09
C ALA A 133 -14.09 -1.76 -17.05
N THR A 134 -13.59 -2.16 -18.23
CA THR A 134 -12.39 -2.98 -18.39
C THR A 134 -11.60 -2.56 -19.61
N TYR A 135 -10.28 -2.75 -19.59
CA TYR A 135 -9.43 -2.53 -20.76
C TYR A 135 -8.45 -3.69 -20.98
N GLY A 136 -8.17 -3.96 -22.27
CA GLY A 136 -7.48 -5.17 -22.69
C GLY A 136 -8.38 -6.40 -22.52
N THR A 137 -7.85 -7.59 -22.78
CA THR A 137 -8.58 -8.86 -22.63
C THR A 137 -8.73 -9.26 -21.16
N SER A 138 -9.23 -8.35 -20.32
CA SER A 138 -9.32 -8.45 -18.85
C SER A 138 -8.01 -8.17 -18.10
N SER A 139 -7.26 -7.11 -18.45
CA SER A 139 -6.12 -6.69 -17.63
C SER A 139 -6.54 -5.64 -16.60
N TYR A 140 -7.09 -4.51 -17.06
CA TYR A 140 -7.56 -3.47 -16.16
C TYR A 140 -9.04 -3.64 -15.83
N ALA A 141 -9.39 -3.46 -14.57
CA ALA A 141 -10.77 -3.39 -14.09
C ALA A 141 -11.00 -2.10 -13.31
N ARG A 142 -11.93 -1.26 -13.79
CA ARG A 142 -12.29 0.02 -13.14
C ARG A 142 -12.78 -0.17 -11.72
N LYS A 143 -13.42 -1.31 -11.42
CA LYS A 143 -13.91 -1.62 -10.07
C LYS A 143 -12.80 -1.68 -9.00
N HIS A 144 -11.54 -1.93 -9.38
CA HIS A 144 -10.38 -1.94 -8.47
C HIS A 144 -9.68 -0.57 -8.38
N GLU A 145 -10.06 0.41 -9.21
CA GLU A 145 -9.55 1.78 -9.18
C GLU A 145 -10.66 2.70 -8.66
N PRO A 146 -10.73 2.95 -7.35
CA PRO A 146 -11.89 3.65 -6.78
C PRO A 146 -11.91 5.14 -7.15
N PHE A 147 -10.77 5.79 -7.43
CA PHE A 147 -10.72 7.24 -7.59
C PHE A 147 -11.49 7.72 -8.82
N ILE A 148 -11.43 7.01 -9.95
CA ILE A 148 -12.19 7.36 -11.15
C ILE A 148 -13.71 7.26 -10.95
N SER A 149 -14.18 6.60 -9.89
CA SER A 149 -15.60 6.59 -9.54
C SER A 149 -16.08 7.91 -8.91
N PHE A 150 -15.19 8.77 -8.40
CA PHE A 150 -15.58 10.03 -7.79
C PHE A 150 -15.67 11.14 -8.84
N LEU A 151 -16.82 11.82 -8.94
CA LEU A 151 -17.08 12.82 -9.98
C LEU A 151 -16.10 14.01 -9.93
N ASN A 152 -15.62 14.39 -8.74
CA ASN A 152 -14.62 15.43 -8.56
C ASN A 152 -13.22 15.01 -9.06
N VAL A 153 -12.96 13.72 -9.22
CA VAL A 153 -11.75 13.17 -9.87
C VAL A 153 -11.99 12.99 -11.36
N GLN A 154 -13.06 12.28 -11.70
CA GLN A 154 -13.40 11.90 -13.08
C GLN A 154 -13.55 13.11 -14.02
N ASN A 155 -14.15 14.19 -13.52
CA ASN A 155 -14.49 15.36 -14.34
C ASN A 155 -13.54 16.56 -14.11
N SER A 156 -12.33 16.34 -13.59
CA SER A 156 -11.34 17.39 -13.34
C SER A 156 -9.94 16.95 -13.73
N SER A 157 -8.95 17.84 -13.61
CA SER A 157 -7.55 17.47 -13.83
C SER A 157 -7.04 16.40 -12.85
N ARG A 158 -7.76 16.13 -11.74
CA ARG A 158 -7.37 15.10 -10.77
C ARG A 158 -7.28 13.70 -11.38
N CYS A 159 -8.02 13.39 -12.44
CA CYS A 159 -7.88 12.09 -13.10
C CYS A 159 -6.48 11.82 -13.67
N SER A 160 -5.63 12.84 -13.87
CA SER A 160 -4.22 12.63 -14.22
C SER A 160 -3.37 12.04 -13.09
N ASN A 161 -3.89 12.00 -11.86
CA ASN A 161 -3.24 11.30 -10.73
C ASN A 161 -3.43 9.79 -10.81
N ILE A 162 -4.30 9.29 -11.69
CA ILE A 162 -4.47 7.87 -12.01
C ILE A 162 -3.61 7.58 -13.23
N LYS A 163 -2.53 6.83 -13.02
CA LYS A 163 -1.46 6.59 -13.99
C LYS A 163 -1.40 5.12 -14.38
N GLN A 164 -0.83 4.85 -15.55
CA GLN A 164 -0.41 3.50 -15.91
C GLN A 164 0.70 3.04 -14.95
N SER A 165 0.68 1.78 -14.54
CA SER A 165 1.68 1.20 -13.64
C SER A 165 3.12 1.26 -14.19
N SER A 166 3.29 1.33 -15.51
CA SER A 166 4.60 1.51 -16.16
C SER A 166 5.32 2.79 -15.71
N GLN A 167 4.60 3.80 -15.23
CA GLN A 167 5.17 5.02 -14.67
C GLN A 167 5.69 4.85 -13.23
N PHE A 168 5.27 3.80 -12.52
CA PHE A 168 5.60 3.60 -11.11
C PHE A 168 7.11 3.52 -10.86
N SER A 169 7.84 2.71 -11.65
CA SER A 169 9.29 2.54 -11.48
C SER A 169 10.05 3.85 -11.69
N THR A 170 9.64 4.64 -12.69
CA THR A 170 10.24 5.95 -12.96
C THR A 170 9.98 6.91 -11.81
N ASP A 171 8.75 6.97 -11.31
CA ASP A 171 8.40 7.86 -10.19
C ASP A 171 9.06 7.39 -8.87
N PHE A 172 9.21 6.09 -8.66
CA PHE A 172 9.94 5.51 -7.52
C PHE A 172 11.41 5.90 -7.55
N ASN A 173 12.09 5.66 -8.68
CA ASN A 173 13.52 5.90 -8.83
C ASN A 173 13.89 7.39 -8.79
N ASN A 174 12.95 8.26 -9.14
CA ASN A 174 13.14 9.71 -9.10
C ASN A 174 12.61 10.36 -7.81
N GLY A 175 12.18 9.58 -6.81
CA GLY A 175 11.61 10.10 -5.56
C GLY A 175 10.34 10.94 -5.74
N ASN A 176 9.60 10.69 -6.82
CA ASN A 176 8.42 11.44 -7.26
C ASN A 176 7.10 10.71 -6.97
N LEU A 177 7.13 9.55 -6.31
CA LEU A 177 5.90 8.89 -5.88
C LEU A 177 5.05 9.81 -4.99
N PRO A 178 3.72 9.87 -5.22
CA PRO A 178 2.81 10.54 -4.30
C PRO A 178 2.92 10.02 -2.87
N GLN A 179 2.56 10.84 -1.90
CA GLN A 179 2.60 10.47 -0.48
C GLN A 179 1.50 9.48 -0.11
N PHE A 180 0.33 9.51 -0.75
CA PHE A 180 -0.64 8.42 -0.73
C PHE A 180 -0.66 7.76 -2.10
N THR A 181 -0.21 6.52 -2.19
CA THR A 181 -0.16 5.76 -3.44
C THR A 181 -1.01 4.50 -3.33
N LEU A 182 -1.96 4.33 -4.25
CA LEU A 182 -2.65 3.07 -4.45
C LEU A 182 -2.07 2.38 -5.69
N TYR A 183 -1.47 1.21 -5.53
CA TYR A 183 -1.01 0.38 -6.65
C TYR A 183 -2.04 -0.73 -6.87
N ILE A 184 -2.51 -0.86 -8.11
CA ILE A 184 -3.60 -1.77 -8.49
C ILE A 184 -3.04 -2.73 -9.54
N PRO A 185 -2.74 -3.97 -9.16
CA PRO A 185 -2.35 -5.00 -10.11
C PRO A 185 -3.49 -5.28 -11.11
N ASP A 186 -3.15 -5.90 -12.24
CA ASP A 186 -4.16 -6.37 -13.20
C ASP A 186 -4.90 -7.59 -12.64
N LEU A 187 -6.02 -7.97 -13.28
CA LEU A 187 -6.85 -9.11 -12.86
C LEU A 187 -6.09 -10.45 -12.76
N LYS A 188 -4.88 -10.55 -13.31
CA LYS A 188 -4.05 -11.74 -13.14
C LYS A 188 -3.15 -11.59 -11.92
N ASN A 189 -2.46 -10.46 -11.82
CA ASN A 189 -1.48 -10.19 -10.78
C ASN A 189 -2.12 -9.95 -9.39
N ASP A 190 -3.37 -9.52 -9.34
CA ASP A 190 -4.15 -9.40 -8.11
C ASP A 190 -4.67 -10.77 -7.61
N GLY A 191 -4.74 -11.78 -8.48
CA GLY A 191 -5.20 -13.13 -8.18
C GLY A 191 -6.61 -13.47 -8.70
N HIS A 192 -7.38 -12.51 -9.20
CA HIS A 192 -8.80 -12.67 -9.56
C HIS A 192 -9.02 -13.73 -10.67
N ASP A 193 -8.32 -13.58 -11.80
CA ASP A 193 -8.38 -14.49 -12.96
C ASP A 193 -7.30 -15.59 -12.91
N THR A 194 -6.57 -15.69 -11.79
CA THR A 194 -5.51 -16.67 -11.60
C THR A 194 -5.64 -17.40 -10.25
N SER A 195 -4.63 -17.30 -9.38
CA SER A 195 -4.58 -17.98 -8.09
C SER A 195 -3.72 -17.19 -7.12
N THR A 196 -3.92 -17.46 -5.84
CA THR A 196 -3.10 -16.96 -4.73
C THR A 196 -1.61 -17.18 -4.95
N SER A 197 -1.20 -18.31 -5.53
CA SER A 197 0.21 -18.58 -5.82
C SER A 197 0.77 -17.72 -6.96
N TYR A 198 -0.04 -17.42 -7.98
CA TYR A 198 0.34 -16.52 -9.07
C TYR A 198 0.52 -15.09 -8.56
N ALA A 199 -0.47 -14.57 -7.82
CA ALA A 199 -0.39 -13.28 -7.14
C ALA A 199 0.81 -13.21 -6.18
N GLY A 200 1.06 -14.27 -5.42
CA GLY A 200 2.21 -14.38 -4.52
C GLY A 200 3.55 -14.30 -5.27
N ASN A 201 3.69 -14.96 -6.42
CA ASN A 201 4.90 -14.88 -7.23
C ASN A 201 5.12 -13.48 -7.82
N TRP A 202 4.03 -12.85 -8.30
CA TRP A 202 4.07 -11.45 -8.73
C TRP A 202 4.52 -10.53 -7.58
N LEU A 203 3.91 -10.67 -6.40
CA LEU A 203 4.25 -9.90 -5.21
C LEU A 203 5.71 -10.08 -4.83
N ASN A 204 6.25 -11.30 -4.87
CA ASN A 204 7.65 -11.55 -4.55
C ASN A 204 8.59 -10.80 -5.51
N GLY A 205 8.28 -10.77 -6.81
CA GLY A 205 9.02 -9.97 -7.80
C GLY A 205 8.94 -8.46 -7.51
N TRP A 206 7.74 -7.96 -7.18
CA TRP A 206 7.51 -6.57 -6.81
C TRP A 206 8.31 -6.19 -5.56
N LEU A 207 8.24 -6.99 -4.49
CA LEU A 207 8.96 -6.76 -3.24
C LEU A 207 10.48 -6.83 -3.44
N ASN A 208 10.98 -7.77 -4.23
CA ASN A 208 12.41 -7.87 -4.54
C ASN A 208 12.94 -6.60 -5.22
N THR A 209 12.10 -5.92 -5.99
CA THR A 209 12.46 -4.69 -6.69
C THR A 209 12.40 -3.47 -5.76
N TYR A 210 11.33 -3.30 -4.97
CA TYR A 210 11.05 -2.02 -4.30
C TYR A 210 11.22 -2.03 -2.79
N LEU A 211 11.10 -3.19 -2.11
CA LEU A 211 11.00 -3.24 -0.66
C LEU A 211 12.23 -2.65 0.04
N SER A 212 13.43 -2.86 -0.50
CA SER A 212 14.67 -2.31 0.07
C SER A 212 14.64 -0.78 0.11
N GLY A 213 14.21 -0.12 -0.98
CA GLY A 213 14.08 1.34 -1.01
C GLY A 213 12.97 1.85 -0.08
N ILE A 214 11.87 1.10 0.04
CA ILE A 214 10.77 1.42 0.97
C ILE A 214 11.25 1.31 2.42
N GLN A 215 11.98 0.26 2.80
CA GLN A 215 12.54 0.05 4.14
C GLN A 215 13.57 1.09 4.55
N GLN A 216 14.31 1.62 3.57
CA GLN A 216 15.31 2.68 3.76
C GLN A 216 14.71 4.11 3.72
N SER A 217 13.39 4.25 3.73
CA SER A 217 12.69 5.54 3.71
C SER A 217 11.60 5.60 4.79
N ASN A 218 10.98 6.76 4.99
CA ASN A 218 9.82 6.90 5.87
C ASN A 218 8.52 6.48 5.17
N THR A 219 8.50 5.29 4.55
CA THR A 219 7.37 4.79 3.77
C THR A 219 6.72 3.60 4.47
N LEU A 220 5.39 3.64 4.61
CA LEU A 220 4.55 2.50 4.96
C LEU A 220 4.12 1.77 3.68
N LEU A 221 4.24 0.45 3.65
CA LEU A 221 3.65 -0.39 2.62
C LEU A 221 2.54 -1.23 3.27
N HIS A 222 1.34 -1.18 2.72
CA HIS A 222 0.21 -2.02 3.14
C HIS A 222 -0.16 -2.97 2.01
N LEU A 223 -0.05 -4.27 2.28
CA LEU A 223 -0.53 -5.32 1.39
C LEU A 223 -1.86 -5.82 1.95
N VAL A 224 -2.91 -5.86 1.13
CA VAL A 224 -4.26 -6.20 1.60
C VAL A 224 -5.07 -6.88 0.51
N PHE A 225 -5.92 -7.84 0.90
CA PHE A 225 -6.96 -8.40 0.03
C PHE A 225 -8.27 -7.65 0.21
N ASP A 226 -9.03 -7.49 -0.86
CA ASP A 226 -10.25 -6.70 -0.90
C ASP A 226 -11.44 -7.36 -0.19
N GLU A 227 -11.60 -8.68 -0.34
CA GLU A 227 -12.60 -9.52 0.30
C GLU A 227 -12.15 -10.98 0.32
N SER A 228 -12.79 -11.78 1.17
CA SER A 228 -12.47 -13.20 1.27
C SER A 228 -13.33 -14.05 0.32
N ALA A 229 -12.88 -15.26 -0.02
CA ALA A 229 -13.69 -16.17 -0.83
C ALA A 229 -14.97 -16.60 -0.09
N SER A 230 -14.90 -16.68 1.24
CA SER A 230 -16.03 -16.94 2.13
C SER A 230 -16.82 -15.65 2.44
N THR A 231 -18.15 -15.72 2.50
CA THR A 231 -19.00 -14.55 2.83
C THR A 231 -18.94 -14.13 4.30
N SER A 232 -18.54 -15.04 5.19
CA SER A 232 -18.41 -14.79 6.63
C SER A 232 -17.26 -15.65 7.17
N PRO A 233 -16.36 -15.09 8.00
CA PRO A 233 -16.40 -13.76 8.59
C PRO A 233 -15.88 -12.60 7.71
N ASN A 234 -15.74 -12.79 6.39
CA ASN A 234 -15.11 -11.85 5.46
C ASN A 234 -13.68 -11.42 5.89
N LYS A 235 -12.87 -12.41 6.31
CA LYS A 235 -11.56 -12.19 6.90
C LYS A 235 -10.47 -12.32 5.85
N VAL A 236 -9.71 -11.24 5.68
CA VAL A 236 -8.74 -11.08 4.59
C VAL A 236 -7.31 -10.93 5.10
N TYR A 237 -6.35 -11.24 4.23
CA TYR A 237 -4.94 -11.04 4.54
C TYR A 237 -4.59 -9.55 4.56
N SER A 238 -3.83 -9.12 5.57
CA SER A 238 -3.27 -7.78 5.63
C SER A 238 -1.91 -7.78 6.33
N VAL A 239 -0.94 -7.06 5.75
CA VAL A 239 0.43 -6.92 6.27
C VAL A 239 0.92 -5.48 6.11
N LEU A 240 1.56 -4.95 7.15
CA LEU A 240 2.32 -3.70 7.10
C LEU A 240 3.82 -3.98 6.95
N LEU A 241 4.47 -3.26 6.04
CA LEU A 241 5.88 -3.35 5.70
C LEU A 241 6.49 -1.94 5.59
N GLY A 242 7.81 -1.90 5.37
CA GLY A 242 8.53 -0.66 5.05
C GLY A 242 9.16 0.00 6.27
N GLY A 243 9.79 1.16 6.07
CA GLY A 243 10.60 1.82 7.10
C GLY A 243 9.78 2.46 8.23
N ALA A 244 8.45 2.53 8.07
CA ALA A 244 7.49 2.91 9.11
C ALA A 244 7.24 1.80 10.15
N VAL A 245 7.55 0.54 9.80
CA VAL A 245 7.50 -0.60 10.74
C VAL A 245 8.85 -0.66 11.49
N PRO A 246 8.86 -0.49 12.82
CA PRO A 246 10.10 -0.59 13.58
C PRO A 246 10.62 -2.01 13.62
N SER A 247 11.95 -2.18 13.68
CA SER A 247 12.61 -3.49 13.69
C SER A 247 12.12 -4.43 14.81
N VAL A 248 11.68 -3.87 15.94
CA VAL A 248 11.11 -4.65 17.06
C VAL A 248 9.77 -5.32 16.72
N ASN A 249 9.04 -4.79 15.73
CA ASN A 249 7.74 -5.31 15.30
C ASN A 249 7.83 -6.11 13.98
N VAL A 250 9.02 -6.28 13.41
CA VAL A 250 9.20 -7.13 12.23
C VAL A 250 8.97 -8.59 12.59
N GLY A 251 8.07 -9.24 11.85
CA GLY A 251 7.61 -10.60 12.11
C GLY A 251 6.52 -10.70 13.19
N ALA A 252 6.02 -9.57 13.69
CA ALA A 252 4.95 -9.55 14.68
C ALA A 252 3.61 -9.95 14.07
N THR A 253 2.73 -10.49 14.90
CA THR A 253 1.31 -10.70 14.59
C THR A 253 0.49 -9.82 15.53
N ASP A 254 -0.35 -8.97 14.94
CA ASP A 254 -1.31 -8.14 15.66
C ASP A 254 -2.71 -8.75 15.51
N SER A 255 -3.41 -8.96 16.64
CA SER A 255 -4.76 -9.52 16.69
C SER A 255 -5.85 -8.46 16.88
N THR A 256 -5.49 -7.18 16.89
CA THR A 256 -6.42 -6.06 16.91
C THR A 256 -7.38 -6.15 15.73
N SER A 257 -8.66 -5.90 15.97
CA SER A 257 -9.69 -5.93 14.92
C SER A 257 -9.56 -4.70 14.02
N TYR A 258 -9.31 -4.93 12.73
CA TYR A 258 -9.18 -3.88 11.70
C TYR A 258 -10.15 -4.14 10.53
N SER A 259 -10.40 -3.08 9.77
CA SER A 259 -11.12 -3.17 8.49
C SER A 259 -10.52 -2.23 7.44
N HIS A 260 -11.07 -2.16 6.23
CA HIS A 260 -10.64 -1.17 5.23
C HIS A 260 -10.69 0.29 5.72
N TYR A 261 -11.55 0.61 6.69
CA TYR A 261 -11.59 1.94 7.31
C TYR A 261 -10.36 2.23 8.18
N SER A 262 -9.66 1.20 8.67
CA SER A 262 -8.46 1.34 9.52
C SER A 262 -7.29 2.00 8.79
N MET A 263 -7.15 1.80 7.48
CA MET A 263 -6.13 2.54 6.71
C MET A 263 -6.46 4.04 6.69
N LEU A 264 -7.70 4.42 6.38
CA LEU A 264 -8.08 5.85 6.38
C LEU A 264 -7.82 6.48 7.72
N LYS A 265 -8.24 5.83 8.80
CA LYS A 265 -7.97 6.33 10.14
C LYS A 265 -6.48 6.47 10.45
N THR A 266 -5.67 5.54 9.96
CA THR A 266 -4.21 5.61 10.08
C THR A 266 -3.64 6.81 9.33
N VAL A 267 -4.07 7.03 8.09
CA VAL A 267 -3.67 8.18 7.24
C VAL A 267 -4.12 9.51 7.85
N GLU A 268 -5.36 9.58 8.33
CA GLU A 268 -5.92 10.75 9.01
C GLU A 268 -5.10 11.11 10.24
N ASN A 269 -4.82 10.14 11.11
CA ASN A 269 -4.01 10.37 12.31
C ASN A 269 -2.57 10.71 11.96
N ASN A 270 -2.02 10.16 10.87
CA ASN A 270 -0.65 10.40 10.45
C ASN A 270 -0.43 11.86 10.02
N TRP A 271 -1.40 12.50 9.37
CA TRP A 271 -1.28 13.88 8.86
C TRP A 271 -2.24 14.89 9.49
N GLY A 272 -3.00 14.50 10.51
CA GLY A 272 -4.01 15.36 11.15
C GLY A 272 -5.11 15.78 10.16
N LEU A 273 -5.62 14.82 9.39
CA LEU A 273 -6.75 15.02 8.47
C LEU A 273 -8.07 14.86 9.23
N ALA A 274 -9.12 15.49 8.73
CA ALA A 274 -10.47 15.22 9.21
C ALA A 274 -10.97 13.87 8.64
N SER A 275 -11.70 13.10 9.45
CA SER A 275 -12.40 11.91 8.98
C SER A 275 -13.48 12.27 7.96
N LEU A 276 -13.69 11.40 6.97
CA LEU A 276 -14.64 11.61 5.89
C LEU A 276 -16.06 11.22 6.31
N THR A 277 -16.20 10.22 7.17
CA THR A 277 -17.50 9.74 7.66
C THR A 277 -17.44 9.38 9.15
N SER A 278 -18.48 8.69 9.66
CA SER A 278 -18.45 8.09 10.99
C SER A 278 -17.69 6.76 11.03
N ASN A 279 -17.51 6.06 9.90
CA ASN A 279 -16.90 4.72 9.92
C ASN A 279 -15.39 4.80 10.14
N ASP A 280 -14.69 5.65 9.38
CA ASP A 280 -13.27 5.97 9.58
C ASP A 280 -13.03 6.71 10.89
N ALA A 281 -13.92 7.63 11.29
CA ALA A 281 -13.84 8.31 12.58
C ALA A 281 -13.79 7.33 13.78
N ASN A 282 -14.56 6.24 13.71
CA ASN A 282 -14.65 5.21 14.74
C ASN A 282 -13.76 3.98 14.49
N ALA A 283 -13.02 3.94 13.38
CA ALA A 283 -12.14 2.82 13.08
C ALA A 283 -10.90 2.83 13.99
N THR A 284 -10.30 1.67 14.18
CA THR A 284 -9.02 1.53 14.89
C THR A 284 -7.87 1.81 13.90
N PRO A 285 -6.98 2.79 14.14
CA PRO A 285 -5.77 2.97 13.35
C PRO A 285 -4.79 1.81 13.59
N PHE A 286 -3.93 1.51 12.62
CA PHE A 286 -2.92 0.46 12.78
C PHE A 286 -1.97 0.77 13.94
N ALA A 287 -1.78 -0.23 14.80
CA ALA A 287 -0.83 -0.19 15.89
C ALA A 287 0.59 -0.56 15.43
N GLY A 288 1.56 -0.40 16.33
CA GLY A 288 2.93 -0.87 16.09
C GLY A 288 3.76 -0.04 15.11
N LEU A 289 3.22 1.07 14.59
CA LEU A 289 3.99 2.06 13.83
C LEU A 289 4.78 2.96 14.79
N SER A 290 6.02 3.31 14.44
CA SER A 290 6.85 4.19 15.28
C SER A 290 6.84 5.64 14.78
N PRO A 291 7.06 6.63 15.66
CA PRO A 291 7.49 7.96 15.24
C PRO A 291 8.78 7.84 14.41
N LYS A 292 8.93 8.71 13.40
CA LYS A 292 9.99 8.58 12.38
C LYS A 292 11.38 8.46 13.00
N GLN A 293 12.14 7.48 12.53
CA GLN A 293 13.60 7.51 12.58
C GLN A 293 14.07 8.38 11.40
N SER A 294 15.11 9.20 11.56
CA SER A 294 15.61 10.09 10.50
C SER A 294 16.26 9.29 9.35
N ARG A 295 15.46 8.63 8.51
CA ARG A 295 15.92 7.76 7.41
C ARG A 295 16.20 8.52 6.10
N CYS A 296 15.62 9.70 5.94
CA CYS A 296 15.84 10.62 4.81
C CYS A 296 16.47 11.93 5.29
N ALA A 297 17.51 11.85 6.13
CA ALA A 297 18.27 13.01 6.63
C ALA A 297 19.53 13.26 5.79
#